data_AF-A0A511KHD8-F1
#
_entry.id   AF-A0A511KHD8-F1
#
_cell.length_a   1.000
_cell.length_b   1.000
_cell.length_c   1.000
_cell.angle_alpha   90.00
_cell.angle_beta   90.00
_cell.angle_gamma   90.00
#
_symmetry.space_group_name_H-M   'P 1'
#
loop_
_entity.id
_entity.type
_entity.pdbx_description
1 polymer ?
#
loop_
_entity_poly.entity_id
_entity_poly.type
_entity_poly.pdbx_seq_one_letter_code
_entity_poly.pdbx_strand_id
1 'polypeptide(L)'
;MSTSTGADTRGHVRGDSIAQKRTTGGARAPGNAQKGTTRLDGVAGGGEGRSGDQSAVFTIRPRLAVRLIAGSLILFAVLHFGPSLMSPSAQSIAAQAKHRKQAMAGSGESWILPRKWRDIQAGEGDVTLNGETLPVCKRVMLFKFGNSHGFSSEMLHYLRAAVIAQKLGYTLLGDDSAWNYGSITDYFLPRAIYCRPPSDWFAPDVATKVGTRRWQGKDRVWLSREQEVESDEWVRDEMLDPHAVEELRTRSLGHILPEGDTLPPALEDSFSDFSTALREVWRPNDHLATLIRRQRMELGLGGGGLRHRKHSPTWGGRKLGNGAAAESQPAQEEEEEEWEYSVSRRSDRGPVVGVHLAGDRPRVDLSLYGIQEQRAGNLSVVFEGVSDAVRRLTHSSMASPSYSRSRPTIFPPTATPTLVALTSNATLFSLFTSDSSAVSYNVLRTSPPPHDELKRFNDILRLELTPELAAPKGSANKLLREWDQAIWNRDVPKPLKVLLTQYFLRDLTVLSQHADAFVVSGASPTGRLAILLSGEDGAIGPRDFHGGSFGGRVRSVDGFWVPTGKVKALFG
;
A
#
# COMPACT_ATOMS: atom_id res chain seq x y z
N MET A 1 -40.15 42.36 6.76
CA MET A 1 -39.51 41.93 8.04
C MET A 1 -40.01 40.53 8.34
N SER A 2 -39.24 39.49 8.62
CA SER A 2 -37.81 39.19 8.49
C SER A 2 -37.72 37.66 8.41
N THR A 3 -36.85 37.18 7.54
CA THR A 3 -36.43 35.79 7.34
C THR A 3 -35.54 35.29 8.49
N SER A 4 -35.52 33.97 8.76
CA SER A 4 -34.32 33.29 9.27
C SER A 4 -34.42 31.77 9.09
N THR A 5 -33.48 31.25 8.31
CA THR A 5 -33.20 29.85 7.95
C THR A 5 -32.43 29.12 9.05
N GLY A 6 -32.79 27.87 9.33
CA GLY A 6 -32.02 26.95 10.17
C GLY A 6 -30.94 26.24 9.35
N ALA A 7 -29.68 26.37 9.79
CA ALA A 7 -28.54 25.63 9.26
C ALA A 7 -28.08 24.59 10.28
N ASP A 8 -27.95 23.36 9.79
CA ASP A 8 -27.56 22.13 10.48
C ASP A 8 -26.03 22.08 10.67
N THR A 9 -25.57 21.78 11.88
CA THR A 9 -24.15 21.78 12.28
C THR A 9 -23.70 20.40 12.73
N ARG A 10 -23.08 19.63 11.83
CA ARG A 10 -22.24 18.46 12.19
C ARG A 10 -21.02 18.36 11.29
N GLY A 11 -19.94 19.02 11.73
CA GLY A 11 -18.58 18.82 11.26
C GLY A 11 -17.63 19.15 12.41
N HIS A 12 -17.19 18.12 13.16
CA HIS A 12 -16.11 18.27 14.13
C HIS A 12 -14.90 17.49 13.64
N VAL A 13 -14.02 18.24 12.96
CA VAL A 13 -12.60 17.96 12.82
C VAL A 13 -11.95 18.21 14.18
N ARG A 14 -11.34 17.19 14.80
CA ARG A 14 -10.44 17.40 15.93
C ARG A 14 -9.13 17.94 15.37
N GLY A 15 -8.96 19.26 15.48
CA GLY A 15 -7.66 19.89 15.38
C GLY A 15 -6.94 19.75 16.71
N ASP A 16 -5.72 19.24 16.66
CA ASP A 16 -4.61 19.66 17.52
C ASP A 16 -3.32 19.21 16.82
N SER A 17 -2.83 20.06 15.92
CA SER A 17 -1.54 19.90 15.23
C SER A 17 -0.46 20.55 16.09
N ILE A 18 0.33 19.74 16.78
CA ILE A 18 1.55 20.16 17.48
C ILE A 18 2.65 20.36 16.44
N ALA A 19 2.64 21.49 15.75
CA ALA A 19 3.74 21.90 14.88
C ALA A 19 3.81 23.42 14.76
N GLN A 20 3.73 24.16 15.88
CA GLN A 20 4.05 25.60 15.92
C GLN A 20 4.15 26.11 17.36
N LYS A 21 5.30 25.89 18.02
CA LYS A 21 5.65 26.69 19.21
C LYS A 21 7.16 26.72 19.44
N ARG A 22 7.84 27.71 18.86
CA ARG A 22 9.05 28.35 19.43
C ARG A 22 9.48 29.54 18.58
N THR A 23 8.92 30.70 18.87
CA THR A 23 9.59 32.00 18.71
C THR A 23 8.83 33.03 19.55
N THR A 24 9.42 33.48 20.66
CA THR A 24 9.46 34.89 21.11
C THR A 24 10.09 35.01 22.51
N GLY A 25 11.02 35.98 22.65
CA GLY A 25 11.47 36.57 23.92
C GLY A 25 13.00 36.47 24.09
N GLY A 26 13.80 37.54 24.04
CA GLY A 26 13.45 38.96 24.18
C GLY A 26 14.57 39.91 23.74
N ALA A 27 14.19 41.19 23.73
CA ALA A 27 14.91 42.33 23.18
C ALA A 27 15.89 43.00 24.16
N ARG A 28 16.91 43.68 23.63
CA ARG A 28 17.41 44.98 24.14
C ARG A 28 18.31 45.71 23.12
N ALA A 29 17.75 46.79 22.56
CA ALA A 29 18.25 48.18 22.36
C ALA A 29 19.72 48.52 21.96
N PRO A 30 19.95 49.72 21.37
CA PRO A 30 20.85 49.93 20.24
C PRO A 30 22.09 50.80 20.53
N GLY A 31 23.06 50.79 19.61
CA GLY A 31 24.20 51.71 19.59
C GLY A 31 24.54 52.18 18.17
N ASN A 32 24.30 53.47 17.91
CA ASN A 32 24.72 54.24 16.73
C ASN A 32 26.18 54.67 16.85
N ALA A 33 26.92 54.73 15.73
CA ALA A 33 27.88 55.77 15.33
C ALA A 33 28.75 55.22 14.17
N GLN A 34 28.60 55.70 12.93
CA GLN A 34 29.18 56.90 12.32
C GLN A 34 30.61 56.74 11.75
N LYS A 35 30.75 57.21 10.50
CA LYS A 35 31.96 57.72 9.79
C LYS A 35 33.00 56.67 9.37
N GLY A 36 33.63 56.73 8.20
CA GLY A 36 33.65 57.71 7.12
C GLY A 36 34.67 57.26 6.05
N THR A 37 34.49 57.77 4.83
CA THR A 37 35.51 58.13 3.80
C THR A 37 36.99 58.00 4.23
N THR A 38 37.97 57.56 3.43
CA THR A 38 38.39 58.09 2.10
C THR A 38 39.62 57.30 1.57
N ARG A 39 39.73 57.20 0.23
CA ARG A 39 40.90 57.38 -0.68
C ARG A 39 42.31 56.74 -0.44
N LEU A 40 42.71 56.03 -1.51
CA LEU A 40 43.89 56.18 -2.40
C LEU A 40 45.30 55.70 -2.04
N ASP A 41 45.93 55.25 -3.13
CA ASP A 41 47.36 55.02 -3.45
C ASP A 41 47.93 53.70 -2.92
N GLY A 42 48.59 52.85 -3.70
CA GLY A 42 49.31 53.00 -4.97
C GLY A 42 50.61 52.18 -4.82
N VAL A 43 51.19 51.71 -5.94
CA VAL A 43 52.62 51.41 -6.20
C VAL A 43 52.80 50.19 -7.11
N ALA A 44 53.73 50.40 -8.02
CA ALA A 44 54.01 49.75 -9.28
C ALA A 44 55.02 48.59 -9.24
N GLY A 45 55.08 47.89 -10.37
CA GLY A 45 56.17 47.01 -10.85
C GLY A 45 55.61 46.25 -12.05
N GLY A 46 56.04 46.38 -13.30
CA GLY A 46 57.39 46.54 -13.82
C GLY A 46 57.74 45.23 -14.55
N GLY A 47 57.73 45.22 -15.88
CA GLY A 47 58.10 44.03 -16.67
C GLY A 47 57.83 44.18 -18.16
N GLU A 48 58.90 44.42 -18.92
CA GLU A 48 58.97 44.55 -20.38
C GLU A 48 58.67 43.24 -21.12
N GLY A 49 58.23 43.33 -22.38
CA GLY A 49 58.12 42.18 -23.28
C GLY A 49 57.69 42.55 -24.70
N ARG A 50 58.67 42.56 -25.61
CA ARG A 50 58.65 42.93 -27.05
C ARG A 50 57.70 42.13 -27.97
N SER A 51 57.48 42.76 -29.14
CA SER A 51 57.17 42.22 -30.49
C SER A 51 55.85 41.44 -30.64
N GLY A 52 54.91 41.81 -31.51
CA GLY A 52 54.99 42.47 -32.80
C GLY A 52 54.49 41.47 -33.84
N ASP A 53 53.22 41.55 -34.24
CA ASP A 53 52.81 41.02 -35.54
C ASP A 53 51.50 41.64 -36.07
N GLN A 54 51.45 41.72 -37.39
CA GLN A 54 50.51 42.49 -38.20
C GLN A 54 49.11 41.86 -38.22
N SER A 55 48.07 42.65 -37.97
CA SER A 55 46.69 42.27 -38.29
C SER A 55 46.05 43.32 -39.21
N ALA A 56 45.76 42.90 -40.44
CA ALA A 56 45.06 43.67 -41.45
C ALA A 56 43.70 44.15 -40.94
N VAL A 57 43.48 45.47 -40.95
CA VAL A 57 42.19 46.09 -40.60
C VAL A 57 41.27 45.98 -41.81
N PHE A 58 40.37 44.99 -41.79
CA PHE A 58 39.23 44.93 -42.72
C PHE A 58 38.20 45.99 -42.30
N THR A 59 38.12 47.08 -43.07
CA THR A 59 37.09 48.10 -42.92
C THR A 59 35.78 47.64 -43.59
N ILE A 60 34.90 47.04 -42.79
CA ILE A 60 33.54 46.71 -43.25
C ILE A 60 32.72 48.00 -43.32
N ARG A 61 32.13 48.32 -44.48
CA ARG A 61 31.23 49.47 -44.64
C ARG A 61 30.13 49.44 -43.58
N PRO A 62 29.83 50.55 -42.87
CA PRO A 62 29.00 50.55 -41.67
C PRO A 62 27.58 49.99 -41.88
N ARG A 63 27.01 50.14 -43.09
CA ARG A 63 25.70 49.56 -43.42
C ARG A 63 25.70 48.03 -43.53
N LEU A 64 26.82 47.43 -43.90
CA LEU A 64 26.97 45.98 -44.02
C LEU A 64 27.31 45.36 -42.66
N ALA A 65 28.09 46.06 -41.83
CA ALA A 65 28.33 45.69 -40.44
C ALA A 65 27.04 45.67 -39.61
N VAL A 66 26.18 46.69 -39.74
CA VAL A 66 24.88 46.72 -39.04
C VAL A 66 23.96 45.59 -39.48
N ARG A 67 23.94 45.23 -40.78
CA ARG A 67 23.13 44.10 -41.27
C ARG A 67 23.67 42.74 -40.82
N LEU A 68 24.99 42.58 -40.76
CA LEU A 68 25.62 41.37 -40.24
C LEU A 68 25.39 41.23 -38.73
N ILE A 69 25.54 42.32 -37.96
CA ILE A 69 25.27 42.32 -36.52
C ILE A 69 23.78 42.05 -36.25
N ALA A 70 22.86 42.69 -36.98
CA ALA A 70 21.43 42.42 -36.85
C ALA A 70 21.08 40.97 -37.23
N GLY A 71 21.64 40.45 -38.34
CA GLY A 71 21.46 39.05 -38.74
C GLY A 71 22.02 38.07 -37.71
N SER A 72 23.16 38.40 -37.09
CA SER A 72 23.81 37.59 -36.06
C SER A 72 23.03 37.64 -34.75
N LEU A 73 22.45 38.78 -34.38
CA LEU A 73 21.59 38.92 -33.21
C LEU A 73 20.24 38.21 -33.40
N ILE A 74 19.66 38.24 -34.60
CA ILE A 74 18.45 37.47 -34.92
C ILE A 74 18.77 35.97 -34.90
N LEU A 75 19.88 35.54 -35.48
CA LEU A 75 20.29 34.14 -35.47
C LEU A 75 20.62 33.67 -34.05
N PHE A 76 21.32 34.48 -33.25
CA PHE A 76 21.57 34.23 -31.83
C PHE A 76 20.27 34.15 -31.05
N ALA A 77 19.30 35.04 -31.34
CA ALA A 77 17.99 35.00 -30.72
C ALA A 77 17.19 33.75 -31.12
N VAL A 78 17.24 33.33 -32.38
CA VAL A 78 16.58 32.11 -32.86
C VAL A 78 17.26 30.85 -32.35
N LEU A 79 18.59 30.82 -32.23
CA LEU A 79 19.32 29.64 -31.75
C LEU A 79 19.28 29.48 -30.22
N HIS A 80 19.28 30.59 -29.46
CA HIS A 80 19.21 30.53 -28.00
C HIS A 80 17.79 30.65 -27.44
N PHE A 81 16.90 31.43 -28.08
CA PHE A 81 15.52 31.61 -27.62
C PHE A 81 14.48 30.87 -28.48
N GLY A 82 14.81 30.44 -29.70
CA GLY A 82 13.91 29.60 -30.50
C GLY A 82 13.57 28.24 -29.86
N PRO A 83 14.54 27.53 -29.24
CA PRO A 83 14.25 26.31 -28.49
C PRO A 83 13.39 26.53 -27.23
N SER A 84 13.36 27.75 -26.67
CA SER A 84 12.52 28.10 -25.52
C SER A 84 11.12 28.59 -25.91
N LEU A 85 10.89 28.94 -27.18
CA LEU A 85 9.55 29.26 -27.72
C LEU A 85 8.78 28.01 -28.21
N MET A 86 9.48 26.89 -28.41
CA MET A 86 8.89 25.57 -28.66
C MET A 86 9.00 24.73 -27.38
N SER A 87 8.09 24.97 -26.42
CA SER A 87 8.11 24.29 -25.12
C SER A 87 8.16 22.75 -25.27
N PRO A 88 9.27 22.09 -24.87
CA PRO A 88 9.39 20.64 -24.91
C PRO A 88 8.51 19.94 -23.85
N SER A 89 7.99 20.68 -22.86
CA SER A 89 7.25 20.09 -21.74
C SER A 89 5.79 19.75 -22.08
N ALA A 90 5.11 20.55 -22.91
CA ALA A 90 3.72 20.26 -23.27
C ALA A 90 3.64 19.07 -24.25
N GLN A 91 4.58 18.98 -25.19
CA GLN A 91 4.70 17.84 -26.10
C GLN A 91 5.12 16.57 -25.34
N SER A 92 5.97 16.67 -24.32
CA SER A 92 6.33 15.53 -23.48
C SER A 92 5.15 15.05 -22.63
N ILE A 93 4.36 15.94 -22.02
CA ILE A 93 3.17 15.57 -21.22
C ILE A 93 2.12 14.89 -22.10
N ALA A 94 1.85 15.41 -23.30
CA ALA A 94 0.89 14.79 -24.22
C ALA A 94 1.35 13.38 -24.68
N ALA A 95 2.65 13.21 -24.94
CA ALA A 95 3.23 11.91 -25.26
C ALA A 95 3.16 10.95 -24.06
N GLN A 96 3.48 11.42 -22.86
CA GLN A 96 3.36 10.65 -21.61
C GLN A 96 1.91 10.25 -21.35
N ALA A 97 0.94 11.15 -21.56
CA ALA A 97 -0.49 10.87 -21.43
C ALA A 97 -0.94 9.77 -22.40
N LYS A 98 -0.49 9.84 -23.66
CA LYS A 98 -0.77 8.82 -24.67
C LYS A 98 -0.17 7.46 -24.28
N HIS A 99 1.09 7.44 -23.86
CA HIS A 99 1.76 6.22 -23.40
C HIS A 99 1.07 5.62 -22.17
N ARG A 100 0.71 6.45 -21.18
CA ARG A 100 -0.05 6.03 -20.00
C ARG A 100 -1.40 5.42 -20.41
N LYS A 101 -2.16 6.08 -21.28
CA LYS A 101 -3.45 5.57 -21.77
C LYS A 101 -3.29 4.21 -22.46
N GLN A 102 -2.21 3.99 -23.20
CA GLN A 102 -1.89 2.71 -23.81
C GLN A 102 -1.51 1.65 -22.78
N ALA A 103 -0.69 2.00 -21.77
CA ALA A 103 -0.29 1.09 -20.70
C ALA A 103 -1.46 0.67 -19.80
N MET A 104 -2.46 1.54 -19.65
CA MET A 104 -3.72 1.27 -18.97
C MET A 104 -4.84 0.80 -19.91
N ALA A 105 -4.54 0.33 -21.12
CA ALA A 105 -5.60 -0.09 -22.05
C ALA A 105 -6.56 -1.11 -21.39
N GLY A 106 -7.83 -0.74 -21.28
CA GLY A 106 -8.88 -1.54 -20.63
C GLY A 106 -9.00 -1.33 -19.11
N SER A 107 -8.00 -0.73 -18.46
CA SER A 107 -8.00 -0.41 -17.03
C SER A 107 -8.43 1.06 -16.80
N GLY A 108 -9.29 1.28 -15.81
CA GLY A 108 -9.68 2.62 -15.36
C GLY A 108 -8.60 3.27 -14.49
N GLU A 109 -8.78 4.56 -14.17
CA GLU A 109 -7.89 5.26 -13.24
C GLU A 109 -8.04 4.73 -11.82
N SER A 110 -6.96 4.81 -11.03
CA SER A 110 -6.95 4.36 -9.63
C SER A 110 -7.84 5.21 -8.70
N TRP A 111 -8.43 6.28 -9.22
CA TRP A 111 -9.28 7.23 -8.52
C TRP A 111 -10.56 7.49 -9.32
N ILE A 112 -11.58 7.97 -8.63
CA ILE A 112 -12.87 8.34 -9.23
C ILE A 112 -13.46 9.54 -8.50
N LEU A 113 -14.16 10.39 -9.26
CA LEU A 113 -14.95 11.45 -8.68
C LEU A 113 -16.33 10.93 -8.20
N PRO A 114 -16.98 11.59 -7.23
CA PRO A 114 -18.34 11.28 -6.82
C PRO A 114 -19.29 11.24 -8.02
N ARG A 115 -20.39 10.48 -7.92
CA ARG A 115 -21.32 10.22 -9.04
C ARG A 115 -21.74 11.49 -9.79
N LYS A 116 -22.02 12.59 -9.08
CA LYS A 116 -22.39 13.89 -9.67
C LYS A 116 -21.30 14.55 -10.54
N TRP A 117 -20.05 14.18 -10.33
CA TRP A 117 -18.87 14.75 -10.97
C TRP A 117 -18.15 13.74 -11.87
N ARG A 118 -18.73 12.55 -12.09
CA ARG A 118 -18.04 11.41 -12.70
C ARG A 118 -17.59 11.66 -14.15
N ASP A 119 -18.33 12.51 -14.87
CA ASP A 119 -18.03 12.86 -16.26
C ASP A 119 -16.98 13.98 -16.38
N ILE A 120 -16.57 14.59 -15.27
CA ILE A 120 -15.52 15.61 -15.26
C ILE A 120 -14.16 14.92 -15.35
N GLN A 121 -13.38 15.33 -16.36
CA GLN A 121 -12.01 14.88 -16.51
C GLN A 121 -11.03 15.76 -15.71
N ALA A 122 -9.83 15.23 -15.45
CA ALA A 122 -8.71 16.01 -14.94
C ALA A 122 -8.49 17.28 -15.77
N GLY A 123 -8.01 18.34 -15.13
CA GLY A 123 -7.74 19.60 -15.80
C GLY A 123 -7.65 20.78 -14.86
N GLU A 124 -7.39 21.94 -15.45
CA GLU A 124 -7.14 23.16 -14.71
C GLU A 124 -8.45 23.89 -14.37
N GLY A 125 -8.45 24.54 -13.22
CA GLY A 125 -9.56 25.37 -12.73
C GLY A 125 -10.74 24.58 -12.14
N ASP A 126 -11.50 25.31 -11.33
CA ASP A 126 -12.70 24.82 -10.67
C ASP A 126 -13.82 24.60 -11.69
N VAL A 127 -14.66 23.59 -11.46
CA VAL A 127 -15.82 23.30 -12.33
C VAL A 127 -17.09 23.42 -11.52
N THR A 128 -18.06 24.20 -12.02
CA THR A 128 -19.36 24.36 -11.38
C THR A 128 -20.42 23.60 -12.15
N LEU A 129 -21.14 22.69 -11.47
CA LEU A 129 -22.33 22.01 -12.02
C LEU A 129 -23.47 22.17 -11.01
N ASN A 130 -24.65 22.56 -11.50
CA ASN A 130 -25.88 22.70 -10.69
C ASN A 130 -25.70 23.57 -9.43
N GLY A 131 -24.88 24.63 -9.50
CA GLY A 131 -24.65 25.56 -8.39
C GLY A 131 -23.66 25.09 -7.33
N GLU A 132 -23.12 23.87 -7.45
CA GLU A 132 -22.01 23.39 -6.64
C GLU A 132 -20.70 23.53 -7.41
N THR A 133 -19.57 23.68 -6.71
CA THR A 133 -18.25 23.80 -7.34
C THR A 133 -17.34 22.65 -6.90
N LEU A 134 -16.75 21.95 -7.87
CA LEU A 134 -15.66 21.00 -7.66
C LEU A 134 -14.32 21.75 -7.77
N PRO A 135 -13.58 21.93 -6.66
CA PRO A 135 -12.33 22.68 -6.69
C PRO A 135 -11.19 21.86 -7.28
N VAL A 136 -10.15 22.53 -7.76
CA VAL A 136 -8.87 21.88 -8.11
C VAL A 136 -8.21 21.31 -6.85
N CYS A 137 -7.55 20.16 -6.99
CA CYS A 137 -6.74 19.59 -5.92
C CYS A 137 -5.55 20.52 -5.59
N LYS A 138 -5.64 21.23 -4.46
CA LYS A 138 -4.58 22.15 -4.00
C LYS A 138 -3.25 21.44 -3.78
N ARG A 139 -3.30 20.25 -3.16
CA ARG A 139 -2.13 19.45 -2.82
C ARG A 139 -2.30 18.04 -3.33
N VAL A 140 -1.37 17.59 -4.16
CA VAL A 140 -1.37 16.28 -4.81
C VAL A 140 -0.09 15.52 -4.46
N MET A 141 -0.25 14.28 -4.02
CA MET A 141 0.83 13.31 -3.90
C MET A 141 0.63 12.23 -4.96
N LEU A 142 1.54 12.14 -5.91
CA LEU A 142 1.59 11.06 -6.89
C LEU A 142 2.36 9.88 -6.29
N PHE A 143 1.77 8.69 -6.26
CA PHE A 143 2.49 7.46 -5.99
C PHE A 143 2.67 6.65 -7.28
N LYS A 144 3.91 6.28 -7.59
CA LYS A 144 4.21 5.45 -8.77
C LYS A 144 4.49 4.01 -8.36
N PHE A 145 3.70 3.09 -8.87
CA PHE A 145 3.94 1.67 -8.69
C PHE A 145 5.15 1.21 -9.49
N GLY A 146 5.99 0.39 -8.85
CA GLY A 146 7.13 -0.28 -9.48
C GLY A 146 6.75 -1.57 -10.20
N ASN A 147 7.64 -2.06 -11.06
CA ASN A 147 7.43 -3.27 -11.87
C ASN A 147 8.29 -4.46 -11.44
N SER A 148 9.03 -4.33 -10.34
CA SER A 148 10.06 -5.29 -9.96
C SER A 148 9.79 -5.98 -8.63
N HIS A 149 8.93 -5.44 -7.77
CA HIS A 149 8.73 -5.88 -6.39
C HIS A 149 7.56 -6.87 -6.21
N GLY A 150 7.45 -7.46 -5.01
CA GLY A 150 6.35 -8.35 -4.63
C GLY A 150 5.06 -7.58 -4.33
N PHE A 151 3.88 -8.15 -4.62
CA PHE A 151 2.59 -7.48 -4.43
C PHE A 151 2.44 -6.86 -3.04
N SER A 152 2.59 -7.67 -1.99
CA SER A 152 2.38 -7.19 -0.61
C SER A 152 3.38 -6.13 -0.19
N SER A 153 4.62 -6.20 -0.71
CA SER A 153 5.61 -5.16 -0.47
C SER A 153 5.22 -3.85 -1.13
N GLU A 154 4.76 -3.89 -2.39
CA GLU A 154 4.28 -2.71 -3.14
C GLU A 154 3.08 -2.07 -2.48
N MET A 155 2.12 -2.91 -2.07
CA MET A 155 0.94 -2.42 -1.38
C MET A 155 1.29 -1.76 -0.04
N LEU A 156 2.16 -2.34 0.78
CA LEU A 156 2.58 -1.73 2.05
C LEU A 156 3.26 -0.36 1.82
N HIS A 157 4.01 -0.20 0.74
CA HIS A 157 4.64 1.08 0.39
C HIS A 157 3.60 2.10 -0.11
N TYR A 158 2.61 1.66 -0.89
CA TYR A 158 1.48 2.50 -1.27
C TYR A 158 0.67 2.98 -0.06
N LEU A 159 0.43 2.11 0.91
CA LEU A 159 -0.24 2.45 2.17
C LEU A 159 0.56 3.45 2.99
N ARG A 160 1.89 3.33 3.01
CA ARG A 160 2.75 4.34 3.60
C ARG A 160 2.55 5.69 2.93
N ALA A 161 2.55 5.74 1.61
CA ALA A 161 2.25 6.96 0.85
C ALA A 161 0.89 7.55 1.23
N ALA A 162 -0.13 6.69 1.40
CA ALA A 162 -1.46 7.11 1.81
C ALA A 162 -1.49 7.72 3.21
N VAL A 163 -0.78 7.14 4.16
CA VAL A 163 -0.65 7.69 5.52
C VAL A 163 0.08 9.03 5.51
N ILE A 164 1.22 9.12 4.81
CA ILE A 164 1.96 10.39 4.65
C ILE A 164 1.06 11.46 4.00
N ALA A 165 0.35 11.10 2.94
CA ALA A 165 -0.58 11.99 2.26
C ALA A 165 -1.68 12.48 3.20
N GLN A 166 -2.26 11.58 4.00
CA GLN A 166 -3.30 11.93 4.97
C GLN A 166 -2.78 12.88 6.06
N LYS A 167 -1.62 12.59 6.66
CA LYS A 167 -1.01 13.41 7.71
C LYS A 167 -0.61 14.80 7.21
N LEU A 168 -0.18 14.91 5.96
CA LEU A 168 0.26 16.18 5.36
C LEU A 168 -0.84 16.88 4.53
N GLY A 169 -2.04 16.31 4.42
CA GLY A 169 -3.17 16.92 3.70
C GLY A 169 -3.03 16.92 2.17
N TYR A 170 -2.39 15.91 1.59
CA TYR A 170 -2.35 15.67 0.15
C TYR A 170 -3.50 14.77 -0.32
N THR A 171 -3.99 15.04 -1.53
CA THR A 171 -4.77 14.06 -2.29
C THR A 171 -3.82 13.06 -2.93
N LEU A 172 -3.87 11.80 -2.51
CA LEU A 172 -3.05 10.73 -3.10
C LEU A 172 -3.66 10.25 -4.42
N LEU A 173 -2.85 10.23 -5.47
CA LEU A 173 -3.18 9.67 -6.77
C LEU A 173 -2.18 8.55 -7.09
N GLY A 174 -2.66 7.39 -7.55
CA GLY A 174 -1.82 6.25 -7.93
C GLY A 174 -1.60 6.19 -9.44
N ASP A 175 -0.34 6.13 -9.86
CA ASP A 175 0.04 5.73 -11.22
C ASP A 175 0.47 4.25 -11.19
N ASP A 176 -0.50 3.39 -11.48
CA ASP A 176 -0.38 1.93 -11.55
C ASP A 176 -0.12 1.42 -12.98
N SER A 177 0.12 2.32 -13.95
CA SER A 177 0.28 1.97 -15.36
C SER A 177 1.46 1.02 -15.63
N ALA A 178 2.52 1.14 -14.83
CA ALA A 178 3.72 0.30 -14.91
C ALA A 178 3.70 -0.90 -13.94
N TRP A 179 2.65 -1.08 -13.13
CA TRP A 179 2.66 -2.07 -12.08
C TRP A 179 2.68 -3.49 -12.65
N ASN A 180 3.59 -4.33 -12.14
CA ASN A 180 3.74 -5.72 -12.55
C ASN A 180 2.64 -6.65 -12.01
N TYR A 181 1.57 -6.09 -11.44
CA TYR A 181 0.36 -6.81 -11.06
C TYR A 181 -0.87 -6.18 -11.70
N GLY A 182 -0.81 -5.56 -12.88
CA GLY A 182 -2.01 -4.99 -13.50
C GLY A 182 -2.27 -3.55 -13.05
N SER A 183 -3.53 -3.17 -12.85
CA SER A 183 -3.96 -1.92 -12.22
C SER A 183 -4.62 -2.21 -10.86
N ILE A 184 -4.74 -1.19 -10.01
CA ILE A 184 -5.55 -1.27 -8.79
C ILE A 184 -7.00 -1.66 -9.15
N THR A 185 -7.51 -1.12 -10.25
CA THR A 185 -8.89 -1.32 -10.72
C THR A 185 -9.20 -2.75 -11.16
N ASP A 186 -8.17 -3.55 -11.46
CA ASP A 186 -8.32 -4.98 -11.75
C ASP A 186 -8.79 -5.78 -10.51
N TYR A 187 -8.64 -5.22 -9.30
CA TYR A 187 -8.94 -5.88 -8.02
C TYR A 187 -9.89 -5.11 -7.12
N PHE A 188 -9.74 -3.79 -7.08
CA PHE A 188 -10.36 -2.91 -6.10
C PHE A 188 -11.13 -1.77 -6.75
N LEU A 189 -12.11 -1.25 -6.04
CA LEU A 189 -12.83 -0.06 -6.44
C LEU A 189 -11.90 1.17 -6.36
N PRO A 190 -11.89 2.04 -7.39
CA PRO A 190 -11.08 3.25 -7.39
C PRO A 190 -11.34 4.13 -6.16
N ARG A 191 -10.31 4.80 -5.65
CA ARG A 191 -10.44 5.72 -4.52
C ARG A 191 -11.29 6.93 -4.88
N ALA A 192 -12.26 7.26 -4.05
CA ALA A 192 -13.04 8.48 -4.24
C ALA A 192 -12.19 9.71 -3.87
N ILE A 193 -12.11 10.69 -4.76
CA ILE A 193 -11.48 11.99 -4.50
C ILE A 193 -12.51 13.12 -4.65
N TYR A 194 -12.36 14.21 -3.91
CA TYR A 194 -13.35 15.30 -3.83
C TYR A 194 -12.83 16.61 -4.42
N CYS A 195 -11.80 16.53 -5.25
CA CYS A 195 -11.21 17.64 -5.97
C CYS A 195 -10.83 17.16 -7.37
N ARG A 196 -10.71 18.09 -8.31
CA ARG A 196 -10.30 17.81 -9.69
C ARG A 196 -8.77 17.76 -9.78
N PRO A 197 -8.17 16.63 -10.18
CA PRO A 197 -6.73 16.57 -10.37
C PRO A 197 -6.28 17.46 -11.55
N PRO A 198 -5.06 18.04 -11.49
CA PRO A 198 -4.45 18.70 -12.64
C PRO A 198 -4.37 17.77 -13.86
N SER A 199 -4.38 18.32 -15.07
CA SER A 199 -4.36 17.51 -16.30
C SER A 199 -3.11 16.62 -16.45
N ASP A 200 -2.02 17.06 -15.85
CA ASP A 200 -0.69 16.45 -15.87
C ASP A 200 -0.34 15.74 -14.55
N TRP A 201 -1.33 15.38 -13.74
CA TRP A 201 -1.14 14.82 -12.38
C TRP A 201 -0.19 13.62 -12.32
N PHE A 202 -0.09 12.86 -13.42
CA PHE A 202 0.74 11.66 -13.57
C PHE A 202 2.21 11.96 -13.87
N ALA A 203 2.56 13.20 -14.24
CA ALA A 203 3.90 13.58 -14.66
C ALA A 203 4.79 13.85 -13.43
N PRO A 204 5.88 13.09 -13.21
CA PRO A 204 6.79 13.33 -12.08
C PRO A 204 7.62 14.60 -12.28
N ASP A 205 7.86 15.01 -13.53
CA ASP A 205 8.70 16.15 -13.90
C ASP A 205 8.17 17.50 -13.38
N VAL A 206 6.87 17.55 -13.08
CA VAL A 206 6.16 18.72 -12.53
C VAL A 206 5.90 18.60 -11.02
N ALA A 207 6.42 17.55 -10.37
CA ALA A 207 6.24 17.28 -8.95
C ALA A 207 7.59 17.21 -8.23
N THR A 208 7.62 17.58 -6.96
CA THR A 208 8.83 17.51 -6.13
C THR A 208 8.99 16.09 -5.55
N LYS A 209 10.17 15.50 -5.70
CA LYS A 209 10.50 14.18 -5.13
C LYS A 209 10.43 14.22 -3.60
N VAL A 210 9.71 13.28 -2.98
CA VAL A 210 9.68 13.10 -1.52
C VAL A 210 11.10 12.87 -0.99
N GLY A 211 11.41 13.44 0.17
CA GLY A 211 12.75 13.39 0.78
C GLY A 211 13.66 14.57 0.41
N THR A 212 13.36 15.30 -0.67
CA THR A 212 14.13 16.50 -1.02
C THR A 212 13.87 17.66 -0.06
N ARG A 213 14.80 18.61 0.05
CA ARG A 213 14.68 19.71 1.02
C ARG A 213 13.35 20.48 0.88
N ARG A 214 12.59 20.58 1.98
CA ARG A 214 11.28 21.27 2.07
C ARG A 214 10.20 20.68 1.15
N TRP A 215 10.29 19.41 0.78
CA TRP A 215 9.26 18.73 -0.02
C TRP A 215 7.87 18.79 0.65
N GLN A 216 7.81 18.77 1.98
CA GLN A 216 6.55 18.82 2.74
C GLN A 216 5.74 20.10 2.52
N GLY A 217 6.36 21.19 2.06
CA GLY A 217 5.69 22.46 1.80
C GLY A 217 5.29 22.68 0.33
N LYS A 218 5.43 21.66 -0.53
CA LYS A 218 5.12 21.76 -1.95
C LYS A 218 3.68 21.34 -2.23
N ASP A 219 3.09 21.90 -3.28
CA ASP A 219 1.74 21.55 -3.71
C ASP A 219 1.69 20.21 -4.42
N ARG A 220 2.76 19.88 -5.16
CA ARG A 220 2.87 18.64 -5.92
C ARG A 220 4.11 17.89 -5.51
N VAL A 221 3.90 16.67 -5.02
CA VAL A 221 4.99 15.78 -4.64
C VAL A 221 4.79 14.41 -5.26
N TRP A 222 5.88 13.66 -5.44
CA TRP A 222 5.79 12.29 -5.91
C TRP A 222 6.67 11.35 -5.09
N LEU A 223 6.16 10.14 -4.93
CA LEU A 223 6.79 9.03 -4.22
C LEU A 223 6.79 7.79 -5.11
N SER A 224 7.89 7.06 -5.08
CA SER A 224 8.06 5.75 -5.70
C SER A 224 9.01 4.92 -4.86
N ARG A 225 9.31 3.72 -5.33
CA ARG A 225 10.33 2.84 -4.73
C ARG A 225 11.69 3.47 -4.52
N GLU A 226 12.09 4.39 -5.37
CA GLU A 226 13.35 5.12 -5.22
C GLU A 226 13.40 6.03 -3.98
N GLN A 227 12.26 6.27 -3.32
CA GLN A 227 12.13 7.10 -2.12
C GLN A 227 11.73 6.26 -0.89
N GLU A 228 11.92 4.93 -0.94
CA GLU A 228 11.50 4.05 0.16
C GLU A 228 12.18 4.43 1.48
N VAL A 229 13.47 4.74 1.45
CA VAL A 229 14.25 5.13 2.63
C VAL A 229 13.72 6.43 3.22
N GLU A 230 13.53 7.46 2.39
CA GLU A 230 13.05 8.77 2.84
C GLU A 230 11.62 8.71 3.37
N SER A 231 10.78 7.81 2.82
CA SER A 231 9.45 7.55 3.36
C SER A 231 9.48 6.79 4.69
N ASP A 232 10.44 5.87 4.87
CA ASP A 232 10.62 5.13 6.11
C ASP A 232 11.14 6.05 7.23
N GLU A 233 12.12 6.89 6.92
CA GLU A 233 12.65 7.91 7.83
C GLU A 233 11.56 8.87 8.28
N TRP A 234 10.75 9.39 7.36
CA TRP A 234 9.65 10.29 7.72
C TRP A 234 8.64 9.61 8.65
N VAL A 235 8.25 8.36 8.38
CA VAL A 235 7.33 7.63 9.25
C VAL A 235 7.94 7.39 10.62
N ARG A 236 9.21 6.98 10.69
CA ARG A 236 9.90 6.76 11.96
C ARG A 236 9.98 8.05 12.78
N ASP A 237 10.41 9.14 12.16
CA ASP A 237 10.73 10.39 12.85
C ASP A 237 9.47 11.18 13.26
N GLU A 238 8.38 11.07 12.49
CA GLU A 238 7.18 11.88 12.71
C GLU A 238 6.03 11.12 13.36
N MET A 239 6.00 9.78 13.28
CA MET A 239 4.87 8.98 13.78
C MET A 239 5.20 8.12 14.99
N LEU A 240 6.46 7.88 15.30
CA LEU A 240 6.85 6.93 16.34
C LEU A 240 7.53 7.63 17.52
N ASP A 241 7.25 7.15 18.72
CA ASP A 241 7.96 7.59 19.91
C ASP A 241 9.37 6.96 19.94
N PRO A 242 10.45 7.76 19.88
CA PRO A 242 11.82 7.25 19.90
C PRO A 242 12.12 6.38 21.14
N HIS A 243 11.51 6.70 22.29
CA HIS A 243 11.76 5.93 23.51
C HIS A 243 11.12 4.54 23.45
N ALA A 244 9.86 4.47 22.99
CA ALA A 244 9.17 3.21 22.79
C ALA A 244 9.83 2.35 21.69
N VAL A 245 10.38 2.97 20.64
CA VAL A 245 11.15 2.27 19.61
C VAL A 245 12.49 1.73 20.14
N GLU A 246 13.17 2.47 21.02
CA GLU A 246 14.38 1.99 21.72
C GLU A 246 14.07 0.77 22.59
N GLU A 247 12.96 0.81 23.33
CA GLU A 247 12.51 -0.34 24.12
C GLU A 247 12.38 -1.58 23.23
N LEU A 248 11.67 -1.48 22.10
CA LEU A 248 11.53 -2.59 21.15
C LEU A 248 12.88 -3.14 20.65
N ARG A 249 13.89 -2.28 20.45
CA ARG A 249 15.21 -2.68 19.97
C ARG A 249 15.98 -3.51 20.97
N THR A 250 15.81 -3.21 22.26
CA THR A 250 16.54 -3.86 23.35
C THR A 250 15.87 -5.14 23.86
N ARG A 251 14.67 -5.46 23.37
CA ARG A 251 13.95 -6.68 23.76
C ARG A 251 14.71 -7.92 23.32
N SER A 252 14.85 -8.84 24.26
CA SER A 252 15.29 -10.20 24.02
C SER A 252 14.10 -11.13 24.21
N LEU A 253 13.66 -11.76 23.14
CA LEU A 253 12.58 -12.73 23.10
C LEU A 253 13.16 -14.13 22.91
N GLY A 254 12.32 -15.14 23.13
CA GLY A 254 12.71 -16.54 22.90
C GLY A 254 12.81 -16.87 21.41
N HIS A 255 12.55 -18.14 21.09
CA HIS A 255 12.56 -18.62 19.71
C HIS A 255 11.26 -18.31 18.94
N ILE A 256 10.18 -17.94 19.63
CA ILE A 256 8.89 -17.61 19.02
C ILE A 256 8.39 -16.25 19.52
N LEU A 257 7.74 -15.50 18.63
CA LEU A 257 7.08 -14.26 19.01
C LEU A 257 5.88 -14.57 19.94
N PRO A 258 5.82 -13.96 21.14
CA PRO A 258 4.71 -14.14 22.06
C PRO A 258 3.37 -13.72 21.46
N GLU A 259 2.25 -14.30 21.92
CA GLU A 259 0.92 -14.08 21.34
C GLU A 259 0.53 -12.60 21.27
N GLY A 260 0.81 -11.83 22.33
CA GLY A 260 0.53 -10.38 22.42
C GLY A 260 1.49 -9.48 21.67
N ASP A 261 2.59 -10.01 21.12
CA ASP A 261 3.65 -9.21 20.50
C ASP A 261 3.51 -9.06 18.98
N THR A 262 2.44 -9.59 18.37
CA THR A 262 2.20 -9.42 16.92
C THR A 262 2.10 -7.94 16.54
N LEU A 263 1.49 -7.12 17.40
CA LEU A 263 1.44 -5.67 17.29
C LEU A 263 1.78 -5.06 18.66
N PRO A 264 3.05 -4.69 18.89
CA PRO A 264 3.49 -4.08 20.14
C PRO A 264 2.80 -2.72 20.38
N PRO A 265 2.56 -2.33 21.66
CA PRO A 265 1.90 -1.07 22.00
C PRO A 265 2.50 0.16 21.34
N ALA A 266 3.83 0.21 21.23
CA ALA A 266 4.58 1.29 20.60
C ALA A 266 4.20 1.56 19.13
N LEU A 267 3.56 0.60 18.46
CA LEU A 267 3.23 0.68 17.03
C LEU A 267 1.72 0.76 16.78
N GLU A 268 0.88 0.67 17.80
CA GLU A 268 -0.59 0.61 17.67
C GLU A 268 -1.18 1.85 16.98
N ASP A 269 -0.73 3.05 17.35
CA ASP A 269 -1.22 4.30 16.73
C ASP A 269 -0.88 4.35 15.23
N SER A 270 0.36 4.04 14.88
CA SER A 270 0.78 3.95 13.49
C SER A 270 0.03 2.84 12.74
N PHE A 271 -0.26 1.72 13.39
CA PHE A 271 -1.06 0.66 12.82
C PHE A 271 -2.50 1.11 12.54
N SER A 272 -3.11 1.89 13.42
CA SER A 272 -4.46 2.44 13.22
C SER A 272 -4.52 3.38 12.00
N ASP A 273 -3.50 4.22 11.81
CA ASP A 273 -3.37 5.07 10.62
C ASP A 273 -3.27 4.21 9.34
N PHE A 274 -2.39 3.20 9.33
CA PHE A 274 -2.24 2.28 8.19
C PHE A 274 -3.49 1.44 7.93
N SER A 275 -4.19 1.01 8.98
CA SER A 275 -5.45 0.27 8.90
C SER A 275 -6.52 1.16 8.26
N THR A 276 -6.60 2.43 8.64
CA THR A 276 -7.50 3.41 8.03
C THR A 276 -7.18 3.65 6.55
N ALA A 277 -5.90 3.81 6.19
CA ALA A 277 -5.48 3.92 4.80
C ALA A 277 -5.81 2.65 3.99
N LEU A 278 -5.57 1.46 4.56
CA LEU A 278 -5.85 0.19 3.91
C LEU A 278 -7.33 0.03 3.63
N ARG A 279 -8.18 0.41 4.58
CA ARG A 279 -9.64 0.39 4.44
C ARG A 279 -10.11 1.20 3.22
N GLU A 280 -9.53 2.35 2.93
CA GLU A 280 -9.90 3.13 1.73
C GLU A 280 -9.52 2.45 0.41
N VAL A 281 -8.41 1.70 0.39
CA VAL A 281 -7.88 1.08 -0.83
C VAL A 281 -8.42 -0.35 -1.03
N TRP A 282 -8.53 -1.13 0.03
CA TRP A 282 -8.88 -2.55 -0.01
C TRP A 282 -10.40 -2.78 -0.07
N ARG A 283 -11.01 -2.26 -1.13
CA ARG A 283 -12.44 -2.39 -1.42
C ARG A 283 -12.60 -3.29 -2.65
N PRO A 284 -12.78 -4.61 -2.50
CA PRO A 284 -12.84 -5.53 -3.63
C PRO A 284 -13.88 -5.09 -4.67
N ASN A 285 -13.54 -5.22 -5.95
CA ASN A 285 -14.53 -5.14 -7.03
C ASN A 285 -15.46 -6.37 -7.00
N ASP A 286 -16.56 -6.34 -7.76
CA ASP A 286 -17.59 -7.38 -7.72
C ASP A 286 -17.04 -8.78 -8.02
N HIS A 287 -16.07 -8.87 -8.94
CA HIS A 287 -15.42 -10.12 -9.29
C HIS A 287 -14.60 -10.69 -8.11
N LEU A 288 -13.71 -9.90 -7.52
CA LEU A 288 -12.91 -10.32 -6.37
C LEU A 288 -13.79 -10.62 -5.15
N ALA A 289 -14.84 -9.83 -4.91
CA ALA A 289 -15.81 -10.09 -3.85
C ALA A 289 -16.52 -11.44 -4.03
N THR A 290 -16.87 -11.80 -5.26
CA THR A 290 -17.47 -13.10 -5.59
C THR A 290 -16.49 -14.24 -5.31
N LEU A 291 -15.23 -14.11 -5.71
CA LEU A 291 -14.18 -15.08 -5.41
C LEU A 291 -14.00 -15.27 -3.90
N ILE A 292 -13.94 -14.16 -3.13
CA ILE A 292 -13.82 -14.19 -1.66
C ILE A 292 -15.00 -14.92 -1.04
N ARG A 293 -16.22 -14.59 -1.47
CA ARG A 293 -17.46 -15.23 -0.98
C ARG A 293 -17.42 -16.74 -1.23
N ARG A 294 -17.08 -17.17 -2.45
CA ARG A 294 -16.99 -18.58 -2.81
C ARG A 294 -15.97 -19.33 -1.96
N GLN A 295 -14.75 -18.81 -1.82
CA GLN A 295 -13.71 -19.45 -1.01
C GLN A 295 -14.09 -19.53 0.47
N ARG A 296 -14.77 -18.50 0.99
CA ARG A 296 -15.31 -18.53 2.37
C ARG A 296 -16.30 -19.68 2.55
N MET A 297 -17.17 -19.92 1.57
CA MET A 297 -18.13 -21.02 1.62
C MET A 297 -17.45 -22.39 1.49
N GLU A 298 -16.47 -22.53 0.59
CA GLU A 298 -15.68 -23.75 0.42
C GLU A 298 -14.95 -24.16 1.71
N LEU A 299 -14.49 -23.19 2.50
CA LEU A 299 -13.84 -23.43 3.80
C LEU A 299 -14.82 -23.59 4.98
N GLY A 300 -16.13 -23.55 4.76
CA GLY A 300 -17.12 -23.64 5.83
C GLY A 300 -17.15 -22.42 6.77
N LEU A 301 -16.66 -21.26 6.31
CA LEU A 301 -16.58 -19.99 7.05
C LEU A 301 -17.81 -19.09 6.85
N GLY A 302 -18.93 -19.63 6.37
CA GLY A 302 -20.14 -18.87 6.04
C GLY A 302 -20.99 -18.45 7.25
N GLY A 303 -21.67 -17.30 7.12
CA GLY A 303 -22.94 -16.95 7.80
C GLY A 303 -22.95 -16.69 9.31
N GLY A 304 -22.61 -17.66 10.17
CA GLY A 304 -22.99 -17.60 11.58
C GLY A 304 -21.96 -18.14 12.57
N GLY A 305 -21.78 -17.41 13.66
CA GLY A 305 -20.94 -17.79 14.81
C GLY A 305 -20.28 -16.60 15.49
N LEU A 306 -19.63 -15.71 14.73
CA LEU A 306 -18.88 -14.56 15.27
C LEU A 306 -19.45 -13.18 14.87
N ARG A 307 -20.51 -13.13 14.05
CA ARG A 307 -21.14 -11.88 13.56
C ARG A 307 -21.94 -11.09 14.61
N HIS A 308 -22.04 -11.55 15.86
CA HIS A 308 -22.63 -10.72 16.94
C HIS A 308 -21.67 -9.68 17.55
N ARG A 309 -20.46 -9.50 17.01
CA ARG A 309 -19.61 -8.37 17.39
C ARG A 309 -20.05 -7.11 16.65
N LYS A 310 -20.51 -6.11 17.40
CA LYS A 310 -20.92 -4.76 16.94
C LYS A 310 -19.84 -3.96 16.18
N HIS A 311 -18.69 -4.55 15.87
CA HIS A 311 -17.53 -3.90 15.22
C HIS A 311 -16.95 -4.69 14.03
N SER A 312 -17.67 -5.67 13.47
CA SER A 312 -17.28 -6.23 12.16
C SER A 312 -17.29 -5.10 11.12
N PRO A 313 -16.18 -4.83 10.39
CA PRO A 313 -16.18 -3.86 9.32
C PRO A 313 -17.11 -4.36 8.21
N THR A 314 -18.32 -3.83 8.13
CA THR A 314 -19.20 -4.02 6.98
C THR A 314 -18.62 -3.18 5.83
N TRP A 315 -17.86 -3.84 4.98
CA TRP A 315 -17.48 -3.27 3.68
C TRP A 315 -18.67 -3.39 2.73
N GLY A 316 -19.47 -2.32 2.68
CA GLY A 316 -20.51 -2.12 1.67
C GLY A 316 -21.93 -2.10 2.23
N GLY A 317 -22.64 -0.99 1.94
CA GLY A 317 -24.10 -0.93 2.03
C GLY A 317 -24.68 -0.10 3.18
N ARG A 318 -24.57 1.23 3.10
CA ARG A 318 -25.60 2.10 3.70
C ARG A 318 -26.91 1.86 2.92
N LYS A 319 -27.77 0.93 3.34
CA LYS A 319 -29.21 0.99 2.99
C LYS A 319 -29.79 2.14 3.81
N LEU A 320 -29.65 3.37 3.29
CA LEU A 320 -30.52 4.48 3.69
C LEU A 320 -31.89 4.12 3.13
N GLY A 321 -32.81 3.75 4.02
CA GLY A 321 -34.21 3.63 3.67
C GLY A 321 -34.71 4.96 3.10
N ASN A 322 -35.13 4.95 1.85
CA ASN A 322 -36.20 5.78 1.33
C ASN A 322 -36.73 5.10 0.07
N GLY A 323 -38.03 4.81 0.09
CA GLY A 323 -38.72 4.12 -0.97
C GLY A 323 -38.71 4.91 -2.28
N ALA A 324 -38.38 4.22 -3.36
CA ALA A 324 -39.01 4.35 -4.65
C ALA A 324 -38.67 3.08 -5.46
N ALA A 325 -39.69 2.47 -6.01
CA ALA A 325 -39.69 1.15 -6.64
C ALA A 325 -38.65 1.01 -7.76
N ALA A 326 -37.94 -0.13 -7.74
CA ALA A 326 -37.39 -0.77 -8.92
C ALA A 326 -37.59 -2.28 -8.76
N GLU A 327 -38.55 -2.80 -9.52
CA GLU A 327 -38.87 -4.21 -9.62
C GLU A 327 -37.71 -4.98 -10.26
N SER A 328 -37.10 -5.90 -9.49
CA SER A 328 -36.65 -7.25 -9.88
C SER A 328 -35.54 -7.72 -8.93
N GLN A 329 -35.85 -8.77 -8.14
CA GLN A 329 -34.97 -9.77 -7.47
C GLN A 329 -35.44 -10.21 -6.04
N PRO A 330 -36.72 -10.53 -5.79
CA PRO A 330 -37.11 -11.12 -4.50
C PRO A 330 -36.55 -12.54 -4.30
N ALA A 331 -36.39 -13.33 -5.37
CA ALA A 331 -35.97 -14.74 -5.25
C ALA A 331 -34.50 -14.95 -4.87
N GLN A 332 -33.61 -14.00 -5.18
CA GLN A 332 -32.17 -14.11 -4.90
C GLN A 332 -31.83 -13.60 -3.49
N GLU A 333 -32.58 -12.61 -2.99
CA GLU A 333 -32.46 -12.09 -1.63
C GLU A 333 -33.05 -13.08 -0.59
N GLU A 334 -34.14 -13.78 -0.92
CA GLU A 334 -34.72 -14.84 -0.05
C GLU A 334 -33.83 -16.09 0.02
N GLU A 335 -33.22 -16.52 -1.09
CA GLU A 335 -32.20 -17.59 -1.07
C GLU A 335 -30.94 -17.15 -0.29
N GLU A 336 -30.51 -15.88 -0.41
CA GLU A 336 -29.39 -15.33 0.37
C GLU A 336 -29.67 -15.34 1.88
N GLU A 337 -30.87 -14.93 2.32
CA GLU A 337 -31.24 -14.92 3.74
C GLU A 337 -31.46 -16.33 4.30
N GLU A 338 -32.11 -17.23 3.57
CA GLU A 338 -32.36 -18.61 4.00
C GLU A 338 -31.06 -19.43 4.06
N TRP A 339 -30.14 -19.25 3.09
CA TRP A 339 -28.83 -19.89 3.13
C TRP A 339 -27.90 -19.27 4.17
N GLU A 340 -27.87 -17.95 4.38
CA GLU A 340 -27.08 -17.34 5.47
C GLU A 340 -27.56 -17.82 6.86
N TYR A 341 -28.87 -18.05 7.04
CA TYR A 341 -29.42 -18.62 8.28
C TYR A 341 -29.00 -20.07 8.50
N SER A 342 -28.87 -20.86 7.44
CA SER A 342 -28.53 -22.30 7.52
C SER A 342 -27.09 -22.58 7.98
N VAL A 343 -26.13 -21.66 7.78
CA VAL A 343 -24.73 -21.87 8.18
C VAL A 343 -24.48 -21.59 9.67
N SER A 344 -25.38 -20.83 10.31
CA SER A 344 -25.33 -20.49 11.74
C SER A 344 -25.44 -21.67 12.71
N ARG A 345 -25.74 -22.87 12.22
CA ARG A 345 -26.04 -24.05 13.03
C ARG A 345 -25.01 -25.19 12.95
N ARG A 346 -23.84 -25.01 12.35
CA ARG A 346 -22.81 -26.07 12.33
C ARG A 346 -21.95 -26.05 13.60
N SER A 347 -22.51 -26.59 14.69
CA SER A 347 -21.80 -26.99 15.91
C SER A 347 -20.74 -28.09 15.70
N ASP A 348 -20.63 -28.63 14.48
CA ASP A 348 -19.95 -29.89 14.20
C ASP A 348 -18.61 -29.71 13.45
N ARG A 349 -18.23 -28.47 13.11
CA ARG A 349 -16.94 -28.20 12.46
C ARG A 349 -15.84 -27.91 13.49
N GLY A 350 -14.62 -28.33 13.19
CA GLY A 350 -13.42 -27.85 13.90
C GLY A 350 -13.04 -26.42 13.51
N PRO A 351 -12.08 -25.81 14.23
CA PRO A 351 -11.56 -24.49 13.89
C PRO A 351 -10.79 -24.54 12.56
N VAL A 352 -10.93 -23.48 11.76
CA VAL A 352 -10.18 -23.27 10.51
C VAL A 352 -9.06 -22.28 10.79
N VAL A 353 -7.82 -22.76 10.74
CA VAL A 353 -6.61 -21.98 11.00
C VAL A 353 -5.86 -21.77 9.69
N GLY A 354 -5.76 -20.52 9.24
CA GLY A 354 -4.88 -20.15 8.14
C GLY A 354 -3.41 -20.31 8.56
N VAL A 355 -2.55 -20.69 7.62
CA VAL A 355 -1.11 -20.79 7.85
C VAL A 355 -0.35 -20.20 6.67
N HIS A 356 0.39 -19.11 6.88
CA HIS A 356 1.21 -18.51 5.83
C HIS A 356 2.62 -19.10 5.85
N LEU A 357 2.92 -19.93 4.85
CA LEU A 357 4.23 -20.57 4.71
C LEU A 357 5.15 -19.66 3.87
N ALA A 358 5.87 -18.78 4.57
CA ALA A 358 6.73 -17.76 3.96
C ALA A 358 7.98 -18.32 3.24
N GLY A 359 8.32 -19.59 3.51
CA GLY A 359 9.57 -20.25 3.11
C GLY A 359 10.77 -19.75 3.92
N ASP A 360 11.90 -20.47 3.82
CA ASP A 360 13.15 -20.04 4.44
C ASP A 360 13.61 -18.69 3.87
N ARG A 361 13.94 -17.75 4.76
CA ARG A 361 14.41 -16.41 4.40
C ARG A 361 15.73 -16.11 5.09
N PRO A 362 16.85 -16.64 4.59
CA PRO A 362 18.17 -16.50 5.23
C PRO A 362 18.69 -15.05 5.29
N ARG A 363 18.10 -14.14 4.50
CA ARG A 363 18.44 -12.71 4.49
C ARG A 363 17.70 -11.89 5.55
N VAL A 364 16.74 -12.50 6.25
CA VAL A 364 16.01 -11.84 7.32
C VAL A 364 16.72 -12.15 8.63
N ASP A 365 17.20 -11.11 9.28
CA ASP A 365 17.75 -11.20 10.62
C ASP A 365 16.62 -11.06 11.65
N LEU A 366 16.25 -12.18 12.29
CA LEU A 366 15.19 -12.20 13.30
C LEU A 366 15.62 -11.57 14.64
N SER A 367 16.93 -11.39 14.87
CA SER A 367 17.41 -10.72 16.08
C SER A 367 16.97 -9.25 16.16
N LEU A 368 16.68 -8.63 15.00
CA LEU A 368 16.10 -7.29 14.93
C LEU A 368 14.66 -7.22 15.47
N TYR A 369 13.98 -8.36 15.59
CA TYR A 369 12.69 -8.46 16.28
C TYR A 369 12.84 -8.96 17.72
N GLY A 370 14.07 -9.11 18.20
CA GLY A 370 14.40 -9.69 19.51
C GLY A 370 14.40 -11.22 19.53
N ILE A 371 14.11 -11.91 18.43
CA ILE A 371 14.02 -13.38 18.37
C ILE A 371 15.42 -13.99 18.22
N GLN A 372 15.74 -14.95 19.08
CA GLN A 372 17.06 -15.59 19.14
C GLN A 372 17.07 -16.99 18.52
N GLU A 373 18.23 -17.39 17.97
CA GLU A 373 18.54 -18.76 17.53
C GLU A 373 17.53 -19.38 16.54
N GLN A 374 16.85 -18.55 15.74
CA GLN A 374 15.84 -18.99 14.78
C GLN A 374 16.03 -18.42 13.40
N ARG A 375 15.44 -19.12 12.42
CA ARG A 375 15.40 -18.70 11.02
C ARG A 375 13.97 -18.38 10.61
N ALA A 376 13.81 -17.30 9.87
CA ALA A 376 12.53 -16.91 9.31
C ALA A 376 12.01 -18.02 8.37
N GLY A 377 10.78 -18.47 8.60
CA GLY A 377 10.15 -19.55 7.83
C GLY A 377 10.36 -20.96 8.36
N ASN A 378 10.90 -21.12 9.59
CA ASN A 378 11.00 -22.44 10.23
C ASN A 378 9.60 -23.06 10.48
N LEU A 379 9.36 -24.25 9.93
CA LEU A 379 8.07 -24.95 10.04
C LEU A 379 7.73 -25.39 11.47
N SER A 380 8.72 -25.71 12.31
CA SER A 380 8.45 -26.11 13.71
C SER A 380 7.78 -24.99 14.49
N VAL A 381 8.26 -23.76 14.30
CA VAL A 381 7.72 -22.54 14.92
C VAL A 381 6.31 -22.23 14.38
N VAL A 382 6.05 -22.54 13.11
CA VAL A 382 4.70 -22.42 12.53
C VAL A 382 3.73 -23.40 13.19
N PHE A 383 4.12 -24.67 13.37
CA PHE A 383 3.29 -25.65 14.08
C PHE A 383 3.06 -25.29 15.54
N GLU A 384 4.05 -24.73 16.23
CA GLU A 384 3.89 -24.21 17.59
C GLU A 384 2.84 -23.08 17.63
N GLY A 385 2.93 -22.11 16.71
CA GLY A 385 1.93 -21.06 16.57
C GLY A 385 0.52 -21.58 16.23
N VAL A 386 0.42 -22.67 15.45
CA VAL A 386 -0.85 -23.36 15.15
C VAL A 386 -1.40 -24.03 16.40
N SER A 387 -0.57 -24.76 17.15
CA SER A 387 -0.95 -25.44 18.39
C SER A 387 -1.52 -24.45 19.39
N ASP A 388 -0.86 -23.30 19.55
CA ASP A 388 -1.34 -22.21 20.40
C ASP A 388 -2.67 -21.61 19.92
N ALA A 389 -2.83 -21.39 18.61
CA ALA A 389 -4.09 -20.91 18.05
C ALA A 389 -5.24 -21.90 18.32
N VAL A 390 -5.02 -23.19 18.09
CA VAL A 390 -6.01 -24.24 18.34
C VAL A 390 -6.35 -24.31 19.83
N ARG A 391 -5.33 -24.33 20.71
CA ARG A 391 -5.48 -24.33 22.18
C ARG A 391 -6.38 -23.18 22.66
N ARG A 392 -6.21 -21.97 22.10
CA ARG A 392 -7.07 -20.80 22.42
C ARG A 392 -8.50 -20.99 21.93
N LEU A 393 -8.71 -21.58 20.76
CA LEU A 393 -10.04 -21.76 20.16
C LEU A 393 -10.85 -22.90 20.81
N THR A 394 -10.18 -23.92 21.35
CA THR A 394 -10.82 -25.10 21.97
C THR A 394 -10.82 -25.06 23.51
N HIS A 395 -10.35 -23.98 24.14
CA HIS A 395 -10.23 -23.77 25.59
C HIS A 395 -9.71 -25.00 26.39
N SER A 396 -8.54 -25.52 26.04
CA SER A 396 -7.85 -26.52 26.86
C SER A 396 -7.09 -25.93 28.07
N SER A 397 -7.27 -24.64 28.40
CA SER A 397 -6.64 -24.01 29.58
C SER A 397 -7.43 -22.81 30.11
N MET A 398 -7.64 -22.75 31.43
CA MET A 398 -8.23 -21.60 32.16
C MET A 398 -7.26 -20.41 32.31
N ALA A 399 -5.99 -20.57 31.94
CA ALA A 399 -4.95 -19.55 32.14
C ALA A 399 -4.85 -18.52 31.00
N SER A 400 -5.65 -18.67 29.94
CA SER A 400 -5.66 -17.75 28.78
C SER A 400 -7.07 -17.19 28.61
N PRO A 401 -7.32 -15.90 28.90
CA PRO A 401 -8.65 -15.33 28.73
C PRO A 401 -9.04 -15.36 27.25
N SER A 402 -10.21 -15.93 27.02
CA SER A 402 -10.83 -15.99 25.71
C SER A 402 -11.09 -14.59 25.14
N TYR A 403 -11.22 -14.54 23.81
CA TYR A 403 -11.84 -13.43 23.08
C TYR A 403 -13.19 -12.97 23.66
N SER A 404 -13.85 -13.81 24.46
CA SER A 404 -15.05 -13.48 25.22
C SER A 404 -14.89 -13.95 26.65
N ARG A 405 -14.87 -13.02 27.62
CA ARG A 405 -14.94 -13.33 29.06
C ARG A 405 -16.24 -14.05 29.48
N SER A 406 -17.19 -14.25 28.55
CA SER A 406 -18.56 -14.67 28.84
C SER A 406 -19.10 -15.82 27.97
N ARG A 407 -18.28 -16.51 27.15
CA ARG A 407 -18.73 -17.67 26.37
C ARG A 407 -17.81 -18.91 26.51
N PRO A 408 -18.39 -20.12 26.65
CA PRO A 408 -17.66 -21.39 26.68
C PRO A 408 -17.04 -21.70 25.31
N THR A 409 -16.06 -22.61 25.28
CA THR A 409 -15.42 -23.24 24.10
C THR A 409 -16.07 -22.92 22.75
N ILE A 410 -15.39 -22.12 21.91
CA ILE A 410 -15.89 -21.79 20.57
C ILE A 410 -16.03 -23.06 19.72
N PHE A 411 -15.12 -24.03 19.92
CA PHE A 411 -15.12 -25.33 19.26
C PHE A 411 -14.94 -26.47 20.28
N PRO A 412 -15.58 -27.64 20.08
CA PRO A 412 -15.36 -28.81 20.92
C PRO A 412 -13.88 -29.25 20.88
N PRO A 413 -13.27 -29.67 22.00
CA PRO A 413 -11.90 -30.19 22.02
C PRO A 413 -11.69 -31.43 21.15
N THR A 414 -12.76 -32.16 20.85
CA THR A 414 -12.76 -33.37 20.01
C THR A 414 -12.84 -33.06 18.51
N ALA A 415 -13.11 -31.81 18.12
CA ALA A 415 -13.24 -31.45 16.72
C ALA A 415 -11.87 -31.28 16.07
N THR A 416 -11.62 -32.00 14.97
CA THR A 416 -10.35 -31.94 14.23
C THR A 416 -10.17 -30.55 13.57
N PRO A 417 -9.11 -29.80 13.91
CA PRO A 417 -8.84 -28.51 13.26
C PRO A 417 -8.46 -28.69 11.78
N THR A 418 -8.81 -27.69 10.98
CA THR A 418 -8.42 -27.62 9.57
C THR A 418 -7.36 -26.55 9.37
N LEU A 419 -6.19 -26.91 8.85
CA LEU A 419 -5.14 -25.96 8.49
C LEU A 419 -5.25 -25.61 7.01
N VAL A 420 -5.31 -24.32 6.70
CA VAL A 420 -5.38 -23.84 5.30
C VAL A 420 -4.08 -23.11 4.97
N ALA A 421 -3.23 -23.73 4.16
CA ALA A 421 -1.93 -23.19 3.82
C ALA A 421 -2.04 -22.12 2.73
N LEU A 422 -1.60 -20.89 3.04
CA LEU A 422 -1.30 -19.84 2.09
C LEU A 422 0.15 -19.96 1.65
N THR A 423 0.36 -20.59 0.50
CA THR A 423 1.67 -20.67 -0.14
C THR A 423 1.55 -20.86 -1.65
N SER A 424 2.53 -20.33 -2.38
CA SER A 424 2.74 -20.57 -3.80
C SER A 424 3.81 -21.64 -4.06
N ASN A 425 4.40 -22.22 -3.01
CA ASN A 425 5.47 -23.22 -3.12
C ASN A 425 4.94 -24.63 -2.76
N ALA A 426 4.77 -25.47 -3.78
CA ALA A 426 4.29 -26.84 -3.67
C ALA A 426 5.24 -27.74 -2.88
N THR A 427 6.56 -27.53 -3.01
CA THR A 427 7.57 -28.27 -2.24
C THR A 427 7.46 -27.95 -0.76
N LEU A 428 7.31 -26.67 -0.41
CA LEU A 428 7.11 -26.24 0.98
C LEU A 428 5.79 -26.76 1.56
N PHE A 429 4.71 -26.76 0.77
CA PHE A 429 3.45 -27.36 1.17
C PHE A 429 3.60 -28.87 1.43
N SER A 430 4.30 -29.58 0.55
CA SER A 430 4.53 -31.02 0.70
C SER A 430 5.30 -31.33 1.98
N LEU A 431 6.37 -30.57 2.26
CA LEU A 431 7.13 -30.68 3.51
C LEU A 431 6.24 -30.44 4.73
N PHE A 432 5.43 -29.38 4.70
CA PHE A 432 4.48 -29.06 5.78
C PHE A 432 3.47 -30.18 6.00
N THR A 433 2.91 -30.77 4.94
CA THR A 433 1.94 -31.88 5.07
C THR A 433 2.58 -33.20 5.51
N SER A 434 3.87 -33.40 5.24
CA SER A 434 4.60 -34.62 5.60
C SER A 434 5.17 -34.62 7.02
N ASP A 435 5.15 -33.47 7.71
CA ASP A 435 5.64 -33.35 9.08
C ASP A 435 4.78 -34.17 10.04
N SER A 436 5.39 -34.84 11.02
CA SER A 436 4.66 -35.61 12.03
C SER A 436 3.68 -34.76 12.85
N SER A 437 3.96 -33.46 12.98
CA SER A 437 3.09 -32.49 13.65
C SER A 437 1.80 -32.23 12.90
N ALA A 438 1.74 -32.53 11.59
CA ALA A 438 0.56 -32.33 10.76
C ALA A 438 -0.54 -33.38 10.99
N VAL A 439 -0.21 -34.54 11.58
CA VAL A 439 -1.09 -35.71 11.70
C VAL A 439 -2.38 -35.43 12.48
N SER A 440 -2.36 -34.48 13.41
CA SER A 440 -3.52 -34.09 14.23
C SER A 440 -4.49 -33.14 13.51
N TYR A 441 -4.23 -32.79 12.25
CA TYR A 441 -4.96 -31.76 11.53
C TYR A 441 -5.41 -32.21 10.13
N ASN A 442 -6.54 -31.65 9.68
CA ASN A 442 -6.92 -31.69 8.27
C ASN A 442 -6.16 -30.59 7.52
N VAL A 443 -5.12 -30.93 6.78
CA VAL A 443 -4.31 -29.93 6.05
C VAL A 443 -4.80 -29.77 4.62
N LEU A 444 -5.18 -28.54 4.26
CA LEU A 444 -5.69 -28.16 2.95
C LEU A 444 -4.87 -27.00 2.37
N ARG A 445 -4.96 -26.86 1.05
CA ARG A 445 -4.54 -25.65 0.32
C ARG A 445 -5.78 -24.98 -0.25
N THR A 446 -5.74 -23.67 -0.44
CA THR A 446 -6.80 -22.94 -1.13
C THR A 446 -6.95 -23.40 -2.58
N SER A 447 -8.17 -23.31 -3.11
CA SER A 447 -8.53 -23.80 -4.44
C SER A 447 -7.73 -23.03 -5.51
N PRO A 448 -6.99 -23.69 -6.42
CA PRO A 448 -6.28 -22.97 -7.48
C PRO A 448 -7.27 -22.28 -8.45
N PRO A 449 -6.78 -21.37 -9.33
CA PRO A 449 -7.60 -20.88 -10.43
C PRO A 449 -8.19 -22.04 -11.26
N PRO A 450 -9.46 -21.96 -11.70
CA PRO A 450 -10.11 -22.97 -12.51
C PRO A 450 -9.27 -23.31 -13.75
N HIS A 451 -9.22 -24.59 -14.09
CA HIS A 451 -8.45 -25.09 -15.22
C HIS A 451 -8.85 -24.38 -16.53
N ASP A 452 -10.15 -24.11 -16.73
CA ASP A 452 -10.66 -23.44 -17.94
C ASP A 452 -10.21 -21.98 -18.06
N GLU A 453 -9.98 -21.29 -16.94
CA GLU A 453 -9.42 -19.93 -16.94
C GLU A 453 -7.92 -19.97 -17.29
N LEU A 454 -7.18 -20.93 -16.72
CA LEU A 454 -5.76 -21.12 -17.00
C LEU A 454 -5.50 -21.61 -18.43
N LYS A 455 -6.42 -22.39 -19.02
CA LYS A 455 -6.33 -22.92 -20.39
C LYS A 455 -6.23 -21.83 -21.46
N ARG A 456 -6.73 -20.62 -21.17
CA ARG A 456 -6.57 -19.44 -22.05
C ARG A 456 -5.10 -19.02 -22.22
N PHE A 457 -4.22 -19.48 -21.34
CA PHE A 457 -2.78 -19.24 -21.36
C PHE A 457 -2.00 -20.53 -21.61
N ASN A 458 -2.59 -21.53 -22.27
CA ASN A 458 -1.96 -22.83 -22.50
C ASN A 458 -0.68 -22.74 -23.34
N ASP A 459 -0.57 -21.74 -24.21
CA ASP A 459 0.63 -21.41 -24.97
C ASP A 459 1.84 -21.06 -24.06
N ILE A 460 1.57 -20.57 -22.85
CA ILE A 460 2.56 -20.17 -21.85
C ILE A 460 2.69 -21.21 -20.73
N LEU A 461 1.56 -21.72 -20.23
CA LEU A 461 1.50 -22.60 -19.06
C LEU A 461 1.65 -24.09 -19.41
N ARG A 462 1.32 -24.49 -20.64
CA ARG A 462 1.38 -25.88 -21.13
C ARG A 462 0.69 -26.89 -20.21
N LEU A 463 -0.56 -26.60 -19.89
CA LEU A 463 -1.44 -27.48 -19.13
C LEU A 463 -1.83 -28.71 -19.96
N GLU A 464 -2.07 -28.50 -21.27
CA GLU A 464 -2.39 -29.55 -22.24
C GLU A 464 -1.31 -29.59 -23.32
N LEU A 465 -0.66 -30.74 -23.48
CA LEU A 465 0.33 -30.98 -24.53
C LEU A 465 -0.39 -31.35 -25.83
N THR A 466 -0.50 -30.41 -26.77
CA THR A 466 -0.94 -30.68 -28.14
C THR A 466 0.27 -30.70 -29.09
N PRO A 467 0.26 -31.55 -30.13
CA PRO A 467 1.39 -31.67 -31.08
C PRO A 467 1.68 -30.39 -31.87
N GLU A 468 0.76 -29.42 -31.88
CA GLU A 468 0.86 -28.15 -32.59
C GLU A 468 1.52 -27.02 -31.75
N LEU A 469 1.74 -27.24 -30.45
CA LEU A 469 2.33 -26.23 -29.57
C LEU A 469 3.84 -26.12 -29.76
N ALA A 470 4.30 -24.99 -30.30
CA ALA A 470 5.72 -24.64 -30.38
C ALA A 470 6.44 -24.73 -29.02
N ALA A 471 7.77 -24.89 -29.04
CA ALA A 471 8.64 -24.88 -27.85
C ALA A 471 8.31 -23.70 -26.91
N PRO A 472 8.35 -23.88 -25.57
CA PRO A 472 7.85 -22.88 -24.65
C PRO A 472 8.71 -21.62 -24.72
N LYS A 473 8.06 -20.45 -24.71
CA LYS A 473 8.77 -19.21 -24.42
C LYS A 473 8.90 -19.07 -22.90
N GLY A 474 10.03 -19.51 -22.34
CA GLY A 474 10.38 -19.28 -20.94
C GLY A 474 9.87 -20.34 -19.96
N SER A 475 9.77 -19.96 -18.68
CA SER A 475 9.59 -20.90 -17.55
C SER A 475 8.34 -20.61 -16.71
N ALA A 476 7.33 -19.95 -17.29
CA ALA A 476 6.14 -19.48 -16.57
C ALA A 476 5.33 -20.62 -15.91
N ASN A 477 5.30 -21.81 -16.50
CA ASN A 477 4.66 -22.99 -15.91
C ASN A 477 5.21 -23.36 -14.53
N LYS A 478 6.48 -23.02 -14.24
CA LYS A 478 7.10 -23.20 -12.92
C LYS A 478 6.32 -22.46 -11.85
N LEU A 479 5.71 -21.31 -12.15
CA LEU A 479 4.95 -20.50 -11.19
C LEU A 479 3.68 -21.15 -10.65
N LEU A 480 3.15 -22.16 -11.34
CA LEU A 480 2.03 -22.95 -10.81
C LEU A 480 2.46 -23.82 -9.63
N ARG A 481 3.76 -24.09 -9.49
CA ARG A 481 4.33 -24.96 -8.45
C ARG A 481 5.24 -24.19 -7.50
N GLU A 482 6.02 -23.24 -7.99
CA GLU A 482 7.01 -22.51 -7.23
C GLU A 482 7.05 -21.04 -7.63
N TRP A 483 6.92 -20.15 -6.66
CA TRP A 483 7.06 -18.73 -6.90
C TRP A 483 8.48 -18.33 -7.25
N ASP A 484 8.62 -17.56 -8.33
CA ASP A 484 9.86 -16.96 -8.77
C ASP A 484 9.59 -15.57 -9.35
N GLN A 485 10.13 -14.55 -8.69
CA GLN A 485 9.87 -13.15 -9.05
C GLN A 485 10.50 -12.75 -10.40
N ALA A 486 11.62 -13.37 -10.78
CA ALA A 486 12.25 -13.09 -12.07
C ALA A 486 11.42 -13.68 -13.22
N ILE A 487 10.93 -14.91 -13.05
CA ILE A 487 9.98 -15.53 -14.00
C ILE A 487 8.69 -14.72 -14.06
N TRP A 488 8.14 -14.30 -12.91
CA TRP A 488 6.96 -13.44 -12.86
C TRP A 488 7.14 -12.19 -13.71
N ASN A 489 8.23 -11.46 -13.50
CA ASN A 489 8.46 -10.20 -14.20
C ASN A 489 8.69 -10.41 -15.70
N ARG A 490 9.46 -11.43 -16.11
CA ARG A 490 9.91 -11.64 -17.50
C ARG A 490 8.95 -12.45 -18.37
N ASP A 491 8.43 -13.56 -17.85
CA ASP A 491 7.81 -14.61 -18.68
C ASP A 491 6.26 -14.60 -18.60
N VAL A 492 5.68 -13.92 -17.61
CA VAL A 492 4.22 -13.93 -17.40
C VAL A 492 3.57 -12.68 -18.02
N PRO A 493 2.59 -12.83 -18.92
CA PRO A 493 1.87 -11.69 -19.48
C PRO A 493 0.93 -11.05 -18.46
N LYS A 494 0.63 -9.75 -18.66
CA LYS A 494 -0.21 -8.95 -17.75
C LYS A 494 -1.56 -9.60 -17.40
N PRO A 495 -2.34 -10.17 -18.33
CA PRO A 495 -3.63 -10.78 -17.98
C PRO A 495 -3.50 -12.01 -17.07
N LEU A 496 -2.48 -12.84 -17.27
CA LEU A 496 -2.21 -13.98 -16.38
C LEU A 496 -1.74 -13.52 -15.01
N LYS A 497 -0.92 -12.46 -14.94
CA LYS A 497 -0.54 -11.82 -13.67
C LYS A 497 -1.77 -11.37 -12.89
N VAL A 498 -2.72 -10.72 -13.56
CA VAL A 498 -3.98 -10.27 -12.95
C VAL A 498 -4.77 -11.45 -12.39
N LEU A 499 -4.99 -12.49 -13.20
CA LEU A 499 -5.69 -13.69 -12.78
C LEU A 499 -5.06 -14.32 -11.53
N LEU A 500 -3.75 -14.61 -11.55
CA LEU A 500 -3.06 -15.22 -10.41
C LEU A 500 -3.11 -14.34 -9.15
N THR A 501 -3.06 -13.02 -9.32
CA THR A 501 -3.16 -12.07 -8.22
C THR A 501 -4.55 -12.03 -7.61
N GLN A 502 -5.62 -12.14 -8.41
CA GLN A 502 -7.00 -12.21 -7.88
C GLN A 502 -7.17 -13.37 -6.91
N TYR A 503 -6.63 -14.55 -7.24
CA TYR A 503 -6.70 -15.73 -6.38
C TYR A 503 -5.81 -15.58 -5.13
N PHE A 504 -4.61 -14.99 -5.26
CA PHE A 504 -3.80 -14.63 -4.10
C PHE A 504 -4.53 -13.66 -3.15
N LEU A 505 -5.17 -12.63 -3.70
CA LEU A 505 -5.92 -11.63 -2.93
C LEU A 505 -7.16 -12.22 -2.26
N ARG A 506 -7.87 -13.11 -2.96
CA ARG A 506 -8.97 -13.90 -2.41
C ARG A 506 -8.51 -14.65 -1.15
N ASP A 507 -7.43 -15.41 -1.27
CA ASP A 507 -6.93 -16.26 -0.19
C ASP A 507 -6.43 -15.45 1.00
N LEU A 508 -5.62 -14.43 0.71
CA LEU A 508 -5.12 -13.52 1.72
C LEU A 508 -6.27 -12.84 2.47
N THR A 509 -7.29 -12.35 1.77
CA THR A 509 -8.44 -11.69 2.39
C THR A 509 -9.26 -12.66 3.23
N VAL A 510 -9.58 -13.84 2.71
CA VAL A 510 -10.37 -14.85 3.43
C VAL A 510 -9.66 -15.29 4.71
N LEU A 511 -8.36 -15.61 4.64
CA LEU A 511 -7.64 -16.05 5.83
C LEU A 511 -7.43 -14.90 6.82
N SER A 512 -7.08 -13.70 6.35
CA SER A 512 -6.90 -12.53 7.20
C SER A 512 -8.17 -12.04 7.87
N GLN A 513 -9.34 -12.19 7.25
CA GLN A 513 -10.59 -11.58 7.75
C GLN A 513 -11.63 -12.58 8.24
N HIS A 514 -11.58 -13.84 7.80
CA HIS A 514 -12.65 -14.80 8.02
C HIS A 514 -12.22 -16.12 8.67
N ALA A 515 -10.97 -16.56 8.54
CA ALA A 515 -10.50 -17.75 9.27
C ALA A 515 -10.57 -17.54 10.79
N ASP A 516 -10.78 -18.61 11.56
CA ASP A 516 -10.93 -18.53 13.02
C ASP A 516 -9.63 -18.10 13.71
N ALA A 517 -8.48 -18.44 13.10
CA ALA A 517 -7.16 -17.89 13.39
C ALA A 517 -6.30 -17.88 12.12
N PHE A 518 -5.24 -17.09 12.09
CA PHE A 518 -4.25 -17.07 11.01
C PHE A 518 -2.84 -16.92 11.57
N VAL A 519 -2.02 -17.93 11.39
CA VAL A 519 -0.60 -17.92 11.78
C VAL A 519 0.23 -17.44 10.61
N VAL A 520 1.02 -16.39 10.82
CA VAL A 520 1.83 -15.75 9.79
C VAL A 520 3.28 -15.52 10.24
N SER A 521 4.16 -15.27 9.27
CA SER A 521 5.46 -14.64 9.50
C SER A 521 5.37 -13.14 9.25
N GLY A 522 5.45 -12.32 10.29
CA GLY A 522 5.49 -10.85 10.18
C GLY A 522 6.85 -10.33 9.71
N ALA A 523 7.87 -11.18 9.65
CA ALA A 523 9.08 -10.86 8.87
C ALA A 523 8.82 -10.81 7.35
N SER A 524 7.72 -11.39 6.86
CA SER A 524 7.32 -11.32 5.46
C SER A 524 6.39 -10.14 5.17
N PRO A 525 6.56 -9.41 4.04
CA PRO A 525 5.59 -8.41 3.60
C PRO A 525 4.15 -8.94 3.49
N THR A 526 3.98 -10.20 3.06
CA THR A 526 2.65 -10.82 2.98
C THR A 526 2.04 -11.06 4.35
N GLY A 527 2.84 -11.48 5.34
CA GLY A 527 2.36 -11.62 6.71
C GLY A 527 2.04 -10.26 7.35
N ARG A 528 2.85 -9.22 7.11
CA ARG A 528 2.52 -7.86 7.58
C ARG A 528 1.24 -7.30 6.97
N LEU A 529 1.03 -7.52 5.68
CA LEU A 529 -0.23 -7.16 5.04
C LEU A 529 -1.40 -7.98 5.61
N ALA A 530 -1.18 -9.27 5.91
CA ALA A 530 -2.19 -10.12 6.53
C ALA A 530 -2.60 -9.64 7.92
N ILE A 531 -1.64 -9.22 8.74
CA ILE A 531 -1.88 -8.62 10.06
C ILE A 531 -2.69 -7.34 9.89
N LEU A 532 -2.29 -6.45 8.97
CA LEU A 532 -2.99 -5.18 8.72
C LEU A 532 -4.44 -5.40 8.22
N LEU A 533 -4.65 -6.38 7.35
CA LEU A 533 -5.98 -6.76 6.83
C LEU A 533 -6.94 -7.25 7.91
N SER A 534 -6.40 -7.77 9.01
CA SER A 534 -7.21 -8.24 10.13
C SER A 534 -7.81 -7.12 10.98
N GLY A 535 -7.29 -5.90 10.82
CA GLY A 535 -7.65 -4.73 11.64
C GLY A 535 -7.08 -4.79 13.04
N GLU A 536 -7.32 -3.74 13.82
CA GLU A 536 -6.80 -3.60 15.19
C GLU A 536 -7.26 -4.76 16.09
N ASP A 537 -8.57 -5.06 16.08
CA ASP A 537 -9.13 -6.20 16.82
C ASP A 537 -8.51 -7.55 16.40
N GLY A 538 -8.20 -7.70 15.12
CA GLY A 538 -7.61 -8.91 14.56
C GLY A 538 -6.13 -9.09 14.86
N ALA A 539 -5.39 -8.01 15.11
CA ALA A 539 -3.96 -8.02 15.42
C ALA A 539 -3.68 -8.01 16.93
N ILE A 540 -4.44 -7.21 17.69
CA ILE A 540 -4.26 -7.01 19.14
C ILE A 540 -5.06 -8.03 19.94
N GLY A 541 -6.29 -8.33 19.54
CA GLY A 541 -7.17 -9.21 20.33
C GLY A 541 -7.56 -8.63 21.71
N PRO A 542 -8.00 -9.47 22.65
CA PRO A 542 -8.46 -9.01 23.95
C PRO A 542 -7.29 -8.50 24.80
N ARG A 543 -7.58 -7.54 25.69
CA ARG A 543 -6.62 -6.99 26.65
C ARG A 543 -6.84 -7.50 28.07
N ASP A 544 -5.77 -7.54 28.85
CA ASP A 544 -5.80 -7.76 30.30
C ASP A 544 -6.23 -6.49 31.05
N PHE A 545 -6.26 -6.57 32.38
CA PHE A 545 -6.61 -5.42 33.24
C PHE A 545 -5.54 -4.32 33.27
N HIS A 546 -4.31 -4.63 32.85
CA HIS A 546 -3.17 -3.73 32.79
C HIS A 546 -2.96 -3.13 31.38
N GLY A 547 -3.80 -3.49 30.40
CA GLY A 547 -3.72 -3.05 29.01
C GLY A 547 -2.86 -3.92 28.10
N GLY A 548 -2.27 -5.00 28.62
CA GLY A 548 -1.50 -6.00 27.85
C GLY A 548 -2.37 -6.80 26.90
N SER A 549 -1.86 -7.08 25.70
CA SER A 549 -2.56 -7.87 24.66
C SER A 549 -2.36 -9.37 24.88
N PHE A 550 -3.43 -10.17 24.69
CA PHE A 550 -3.36 -11.63 24.60
C PHE A 550 -3.21 -12.15 23.15
N GLY A 551 -2.96 -11.25 22.21
CA GLY A 551 -2.81 -11.57 20.80
C GLY A 551 -4.12 -11.68 20.05
N GLY A 552 -4.08 -11.15 18.83
CA GLY A 552 -5.18 -11.19 17.88
C GLY A 552 -5.35 -12.52 17.15
N ARG A 553 -6.38 -12.52 16.29
CA ARG A 553 -6.78 -13.66 15.46
C ARG A 553 -5.71 -13.97 14.44
N VAL A 554 -5.04 -12.94 13.95
CA VAL A 554 -3.85 -13.05 13.12
C VAL A 554 -2.64 -12.87 14.02
N ARG A 555 -1.84 -13.93 14.14
CA ARG A 555 -0.65 -13.98 14.98
C ARG A 555 0.59 -14.13 14.13
N SER A 556 1.60 -13.32 14.40
CA SER A 556 2.94 -13.54 13.89
C SER A 556 3.74 -14.47 14.80
N VAL A 557 4.59 -15.32 14.23
CA VAL A 557 5.46 -16.24 14.99
C VAL A 557 6.93 -15.82 15.04
N ASP A 558 7.37 -14.89 14.19
CA ASP A 558 8.79 -14.55 14.04
C ASP A 558 9.12 -13.04 14.06
N GLY A 559 8.20 -12.17 13.65
CA GLY A 559 8.44 -10.73 13.64
C GLY A 559 7.16 -9.94 13.83
N PHE A 560 7.20 -8.89 14.65
CA PHE A 560 6.05 -8.02 14.84
C PHE A 560 5.77 -7.15 13.62
N TRP A 561 4.55 -6.61 13.52
CA TRP A 561 4.21 -5.68 12.45
C TRP A 561 5.02 -4.38 12.58
N VAL A 562 5.49 -3.83 11.45
CA VAL A 562 6.20 -2.54 11.41
C VAL A 562 5.69 -1.67 10.25
N PRO A 563 5.61 -0.33 10.41
CA PRO A 563 5.09 0.58 9.38
C PRO A 563 6.12 0.89 8.26
N THR A 564 7.40 0.57 8.50
CA THR A 564 8.50 0.80 7.57
C THR A 564 8.71 -0.37 6.59
N GLY A 565 9.54 -0.20 5.56
CA GLY A 565 9.81 -1.23 4.56
C GLY A 565 10.45 -2.46 5.18
N LYS A 566 11.29 -2.26 6.20
CA LYS A 566 12.01 -3.29 6.95
C LYS A 566 12.16 -2.87 8.40
N VAL A 567 12.20 -3.83 9.32
CA VAL A 567 12.43 -3.56 10.76
C VAL A 567 13.70 -2.76 11.01
N LYS A 568 14.78 -2.94 10.24
CA LYS A 568 15.99 -2.12 10.37
C LYS A 568 15.70 -0.61 10.27
N ALA A 569 14.83 -0.22 9.34
CA ALA A 569 14.49 1.19 9.14
C ALA A 569 13.64 1.77 10.29
N LEU A 570 13.03 0.91 11.13
CA LEU A 570 12.39 1.34 12.38
C LEU A 570 13.40 1.94 13.36
N PHE A 571 14.63 1.43 13.36
CA PHE A 571 15.66 1.77 14.35
C PHE A 571 16.69 2.79 13.84
N GLY A 572 16.81 2.95 12.52
CA GLY A 572 17.82 3.80 11.87
C GLY A 572 18.97 3.02 11.27
#